data_AF-A0A3C1MWF9-F1
#
_entry.id   AF-A0A3C1MWF9-F1
#
_cell.length_a   1.000
_cell.length_b   1.000
_cell.length_c   1.000
_cell.angle_alpha   90.00
_cell.angle_beta   90.00
_cell.angle_gamma   90.00
#
_symmetry.space_group_name_H-M   'P 1'
#
loop_
_entity.id
_entity.type
_entity.pdbx_description
1 polymer ?
#
loop_
_entity_poly.entity_id
_entity_poly.type
_entity_poly.pdbx_seq_one_letter_code
_entity_poly.pdbx_strand_id
1 'polypeptide(L)'
;MIGKLDDYLRFQETALSLRAQRQQLLASNIANADTPDYKARDINFSSALQNALAPAGQASSEVTKTSAAHLSAPGTTSPGGAPLLYRSVQQGSIDGNTVDM
;
A
#
# COMPACT_ATOMS: atom_id res chain seq x y z
N MET A 1 -21.66 -15.05 22.03
CA MET A 1 -20.67 -14.03 22.45
C MET A 1 -19.28 -14.25 21.82
N ILE A 2 -18.91 -15.49 21.47
CA ILE A 2 -17.58 -15.80 20.88
C ILE A 2 -17.30 -15.07 19.55
N GLY A 3 -18.29 -14.97 18.65
CA GLY A 3 -18.07 -14.33 17.35
C GLY A 3 -17.71 -12.84 17.41
N LYS A 4 -18.17 -12.10 18.44
CA LYS A 4 -17.76 -10.69 18.61
C LYS A 4 -16.30 -10.57 18.99
N LEU A 5 -15.79 -11.49 19.81
CA LEU A 5 -14.38 -11.50 20.21
C LEU A 5 -13.49 -11.84 19.01
N ASP A 6 -13.90 -12.81 18.19
CA ASP A 6 -13.19 -13.15 16.95
C ASP A 6 -13.13 -11.97 15.98
N ASP A 7 -14.22 -11.22 15.81
CA ASP A 7 -14.24 -10.02 14.96
C ASP A 7 -13.30 -8.91 15.49
N TYR A 8 -13.29 -8.68 16.81
CA TYR A 8 -12.38 -7.71 17.44
C TYR A 8 -10.91 -8.11 17.27
N LEU A 9 -10.58 -9.39 17.45
CA LEU A 9 -9.22 -9.89 17.30
C LEU A 9 -8.78 -9.87 15.83
N ARG A 10 -9.66 -10.25 14.90
CA ARG A 10 -9.39 -10.22 13.46
C ARG A 10 -9.07 -8.81 12.97
N PHE A 11 -9.80 -7.80 13.46
CA PHE A 11 -9.50 -6.40 13.13
C PHE A 11 -8.08 -6.00 13.57
N GLN A 12 -7.72 -6.31 14.82
CA GLN A 12 -6.40 -5.95 15.36
C GLN A 12 -5.28 -6.69 14.64
N GLU A 13 -5.46 -7.99 14.38
CA GLU A 13 -4.51 -8.79 13.60
C GLU A 13 -4.25 -8.19 12.22
N THR A 14 -5.33 -7.84 11.50
CA THR A 14 -5.24 -7.22 10.17
C THR A 14 -4.51 -5.88 10.22
N ALA A 15 -4.84 -5.03 11.21
CA ALA A 15 -4.22 -3.73 11.38
C ALA A 15 -2.71 -3.84 11.73
N LEU A 16 -2.34 -4.77 12.60
CA LEU A 16 -0.95 -5.02 12.97
C LEU A 16 -0.13 -5.57 11.80
N SER A 17 -0.70 -6.51 11.05
CA SER A 17 -0.07 -7.05 9.84
C SER A 17 0.20 -5.95 8.80
N LEU A 18 -0.80 -5.12 8.51
CA LEU A 18 -0.67 -4.00 7.58
C LEU A 18 0.34 -2.95 8.06
N ARG A 19 0.40 -2.70 9.38
CA ARG A 19 1.39 -1.80 9.97
C ARG A 19 2.81 -2.35 9.83
N ALA A 20 3.01 -3.65 10.06
CA ALA A 20 4.31 -4.30 9.88
C ALA A 20 4.77 -4.20 8.42
N GLN A 21 3.87 -4.43 7.46
CA GLN A 21 4.17 -4.25 6.02
C GLN A 21 4.57 -2.81 5.69
N ARG A 22 3.84 -1.82 6.21
CA ARG A 22 4.21 -0.41 6.03
C ARG A 22 5.60 -0.11 6.61
N GLN A 23 5.92 -0.65 7.79
CA GLN A 23 7.24 -0.48 8.39
C GLN A 23 8.36 -1.10 7.55
N GLN A 24 8.11 -2.24 6.88
CA GLN A 24 9.07 -2.81 5.93
C GLN A 24 9.31 -1.90 4.73
N LEU A 25 8.28 -1.25 4.19
CA LEU A 25 8.43 -0.26 3.13
C LEU A 25 9.24 0.95 3.59
N LEU A 26 8.97 1.46 4.80
CA LEU A 26 9.75 2.55 5.39
C LEU A 26 11.21 2.18 5.57
N ALA A 27 11.49 0.98 6.11
CA ALA A 27 12.85 0.49 6.28
C ALA A 27 13.56 0.32 4.93
N SER A 28 12.86 -0.15 3.89
CA SER A 28 13.40 -0.25 2.53
C SER A 28 13.73 1.13 1.95
N ASN A 29 12.87 2.13 2.15
CA ASN A 29 13.15 3.51 1.72
C ASN A 29 14.39 4.07 2.44
N ILE A 30 14.50 3.87 3.76
CA ILE A 30 15.65 4.33 4.55
C ILE A 30 16.94 3.65 4.09
N ALA A 31 16.91 2.34 3.83
CA ALA A 31 18.07 1.61 3.31
C ALA A 31 18.54 2.12 1.94
N ASN A 32 17.64 2.73 1.16
CA ASN A 32 17.91 3.29 -0.16
C ASN A 32 18.03 4.84 -0.14
N ALA A 33 18.14 5.46 1.04
CA ALA A 33 18.26 6.91 1.18
C ALA A 33 19.50 7.51 0.49
N ASP A 34 20.55 6.72 0.27
CA ASP A 34 21.78 7.15 -0.41
C ASP A 34 21.91 6.57 -1.83
N THR A 35 20.80 6.08 -2.40
CA THR A 35 20.79 5.58 -3.79
C THR A 35 20.28 6.68 -4.73
N PRO A 36 21.10 7.13 -5.71
CA PRO A 36 20.68 8.13 -6.68
C PRO A 36 19.42 7.72 -7.43
N ASP A 37 18.60 8.69 -7.80
CA ASP A 37 17.33 8.51 -8.53
C ASP A 37 16.25 7.64 -7.86
N TYR A 38 16.44 7.19 -6.62
CA TYR A 38 15.48 6.33 -5.95
C TYR A 38 14.14 7.02 -5.67
N LYS A 39 13.04 6.28 -5.86
CA LYS A 39 11.67 6.76 -5.67
C LYS A 39 11.00 6.05 -4.50
N ALA A 40 10.89 6.75 -3.39
CA ALA A 40 10.28 6.26 -2.16
C ALA A 40 8.80 5.88 -2.36
N ARG A 41 8.41 4.74 -1.80
CA ARG A 41 7.05 4.19 -1.89
C ARG A 41 6.40 4.08 -0.52
N ASP A 42 5.08 4.22 -0.47
CA ASP A 42 4.28 4.02 0.73
C ASP A 42 2.90 3.47 0.35
N ILE A 43 2.15 3.02 1.36
CA ILE A 43 0.75 2.65 1.23
C ILE A 43 -0.12 3.64 1.99
N ASN A 44 -1.31 3.95 1.46
CA ASN A 44 -2.32 4.64 2.25
C ASN A 44 -2.93 3.64 3.24
N PHE A 45 -2.49 3.70 4.50
CA PHE A 45 -2.90 2.74 5.52
C PHE A 45 -4.42 2.71 5.74
N SER A 46 -5.09 3.87 5.69
CA SER A 46 -6.53 3.94 5.93
C SER A 46 -7.30 3.20 4.85
N SER A 47 -7.02 3.48 3.57
CA SER A 47 -7.68 2.78 2.47
C SER A 47 -7.32 1.30 2.42
N ALA A 48 -6.07 0.97 2.72
CA ALA A 48 -5.61 -0.42 2.77
C ALA A 48 -6.30 -1.23 3.87
N LEU A 49 -6.47 -0.67 5.06
CA LEU A 49 -7.20 -1.30 6.15
C LEU A 49 -8.67 -1.49 5.75
N GLN A 50 -9.30 -0.45 5.19
CA GLN A 50 -10.70 -0.51 4.75
C GLN A 50 -10.92 -1.59 3.68
N ASN A 51 -9.99 -1.72 2.73
CA ASN A 51 -10.02 -2.76 1.70
C ASN A 51 -9.80 -4.16 2.29
N ALA A 52 -8.90 -4.32 3.25
CA ALA A 52 -8.65 -5.61 3.90
C ALA A 52 -9.82 -6.09 4.77
N LEU A 53 -10.63 -5.16 5.29
CA LEU A 53 -11.85 -5.44 6.05
C LEU A 53 -13.09 -5.58 5.17
N ALA A 54 -13.02 -5.22 3.88
CA ALA A 54 -14.14 -5.33 2.96
C ALA A 54 -14.50 -6.81 2.70
N PRO A 55 -15.79 -7.13 2.51
CA PRO A 55 -16.21 -8.49 2.19
C PRO A 55 -15.52 -9.01 0.92
N ALA A 56 -15.09 -10.28 0.94
CA ALA A 56 -14.48 -10.95 -0.20
C ALA A 56 -15.40 -10.87 -1.43
N GLY A 57 -15.02 -10.06 -2.42
CA GLY A 57 -15.81 -9.82 -3.64
C GLY A 57 -15.87 -8.36 -4.10
N GLN A 58 -15.52 -7.39 -3.24
CA GLN A 58 -15.45 -5.96 -3.62
C GLN A 58 -14.05 -5.44 -3.95
N ALA A 59 -13.01 -6.24 -3.73
CA ALA A 59 -11.63 -5.87 -4.06
C ALA A 59 -11.27 -6.16 -5.52
N SER A 60 -12.16 -5.84 -6.47
CA SER A 60 -11.78 -5.79 -7.89
C SER A 60 -11.12 -4.43 -8.15
N SER A 61 -9.79 -4.40 -8.12
CA SER A 61 -9.03 -3.33 -8.81
C SER A 61 -9.13 -3.54 -10.32
N GLU A 62 -10.36 -3.54 -10.85
CA GLU A 62 -10.61 -3.49 -12.27
C GLU A 62 -10.71 -2.02 -12.67
N VAL A 63 -9.74 -1.58 -13.46
CA VAL A 63 -9.76 -0.23 -14.02
C VAL A 63 -10.79 -0.20 -15.16
N THR A 64 -11.70 0.76 -15.13
CA THR A 64 -12.71 0.93 -16.19
C THR A 64 -12.02 1.21 -17.52
N LYS A 65 -12.24 0.33 -18.51
CA LYS A 65 -11.76 0.52 -19.88
C LYS A 65 -12.69 1.46 -20.63
N THR A 66 -12.15 2.52 -21.22
CA THR A 66 -12.91 3.43 -22.09
C THR A 66 -13.05 2.93 -23.52
N SER A 67 -12.26 1.94 -23.93
CA SER A 67 -12.34 1.29 -25.25
C SER A 67 -12.01 -0.20 -25.15
N ALA A 68 -12.56 -1.00 -26.05
CA ALA A 68 -12.31 -2.44 -26.14
C ALA A 68 -10.85 -2.78 -26.47
N ALA A 69 -10.10 -1.85 -27.09
CA ALA A 69 -8.68 -2.02 -27.39
C ALA A 69 -7.76 -1.73 -26.18
N HIS A 70 -8.30 -1.24 -25.05
CA HIS A 70 -7.48 -0.90 -23.90
C HIS A 70 -7.00 -2.16 -23.18
N LEU A 71 -5.70 -2.16 -22.86
CA LEU A 71 -5.07 -3.22 -22.08
C LEU A 71 -5.70 -3.28 -20.69
N SER A 72 -5.90 -4.50 -20.19
CA SER A 72 -6.22 -4.67 -18.78
C SER A 72 -4.98 -4.28 -17.98
N ALA A 73 -5.14 -3.39 -17.01
CA ALA A 73 -4.07 -3.17 -16.04
C ALA A 73 -3.81 -4.51 -15.34
N PRO A 74 -2.57 -5.04 -15.31
CA PRO A 74 -2.26 -6.16 -14.44
C PRO A 74 -2.61 -5.71 -13.02
N GLY A 75 -3.51 -6.44 -12.35
CA GLY A 75 -3.90 -6.13 -10.99
C GLY A 75 -2.62 -5.94 -10.18
N THR A 76 -2.39 -4.74 -9.65
CA THR A 76 -1.19 -4.47 -8.86
C THR A 76 -1.31 -5.35 -7.63
N THR A 77 -0.55 -6.45 -7.60
CA THR A 77 -0.46 -7.37 -6.47
C THR A 77 0.28 -6.66 -5.34
N SER A 78 -0.45 -5.79 -4.67
CA SER A 78 0.09 -5.01 -3.58
C SER A 78 -0.15 -5.72 -2.25
N PRO A 79 0.78 -5.64 -1.29
CA PRO A 79 0.55 -6.16 0.06
C PRO A 79 -0.76 -5.60 0.63
N GLY A 80 -1.67 -6.47 1.06
CA GLY A 80 -2.97 -6.06 1.59
C GLY A 80 -3.96 -5.49 0.56
N GLY A 81 -3.72 -5.65 -0.74
CA GLY A 81 -4.65 -5.25 -1.81
C GLY A 81 -4.72 -3.73 -2.06
N ALA A 82 -3.83 -2.94 -1.46
CA ALA A 82 -3.83 -1.48 -1.60
C ALA A 82 -2.66 -1.01 -2.46
N PRO A 83 -2.88 -0.24 -3.54
CA PRO A 83 -1.82 0.11 -4.49
C PRO A 83 -0.63 0.79 -3.79
N LEU A 84 0.59 0.34 -4.13
CA LEU A 84 1.82 1.05 -3.75
C LEU A 84 1.84 2.41 -4.44
N LEU A 85 1.94 3.47 -3.65
CA LEU A 85 1.96 4.84 -4.12
C LEU A 85 3.35 5.42 -3.95
N TYR A 86 3.72 6.37 -4.80
CA TYR A 86 4.90 7.19 -4.57
C TYR A 86 4.62 8.22 -3.47
N ARG A 87 5.63 8.47 -2.62
CA ARG A 87 5.53 9.48 -1.58
C ARG A 87 5.61 10.88 -2.19
N SER A 88 4.82 11.82 -1.66
CA SER A 88 4.96 13.24 -1.97
C SER A 88 6.26 13.77 -1.38
N VAL A 89 7.12 14.34 -2.21
CA VAL A 89 8.42 14.87 -1.80
C VAL A 89 8.22 16.23 -1.14
N GLN A 90 8.55 16.37 0.15
CA GLN A 90 8.58 17.68 0.82
C GLN A 90 9.93 18.35 0.59
N GLN A 91 11.02 17.58 0.74
CA GLN A 91 12.38 18.02 0.50
C GLN A 91 13.09 17.03 -0.43
N GLY A 92 13.29 17.43 -1.69
CA GLY A 92 13.98 16.60 -2.67
C GLY A 92 15.48 16.65 -2.45
N SER A 93 16.14 15.50 -2.58
CA SER A 93 17.60 15.44 -2.60
C SER A 93 18.14 15.92 -3.96
N ILE A 94 19.39 16.40 -3.96
CA ILE A 94 20.04 16.96 -5.17
C ILE A 94 20.26 15.91 -6.25
N ASP A 95 20.31 14.64 -5.86
CA ASP A 95 20.61 13.46 -6.67
C ASP A 95 19.35 12.77 -7.23
N GLY A 96 18.20 13.42 -7.13
CA GLY A 96 16.93 12.87 -7.60
C GLY A 96 16.31 11.83 -6.67
N ASN A 97 16.90 11.56 -5.51
CA ASN A 97 16.26 10.73 -4.49
C ASN A 97 15.07 11.46 -3.86
N THR A 98 13.98 10.72 -3.68
CA THR A 98 12.73 11.20 -3.06
C THR A 98 12.49 10.65 -1.65
N VAL A 99 13.48 10.01 -1.04
CA VAL A 99 13.45 9.62 0.38
C VAL A 99 13.60 10.88 1.22
N ASP A 100 12.72 11.02 2.21
CA ASP A 100 12.66 12.15 3.13
C ASP A 100 12.79 11.60 4.56
N MET A 101 13.65 12.23 5.37
CA MET A 101 14.08 11.77 6.70
C MET A 101 13.78 12.82 7.77
#